data_AF-A0A3R7FH22-F1
#
_entry.id   AF-A0A3R7FH22-F1
#
_cell.length_a   1.000
_cell.length_b   1.000
_cell.length_c   1.000
_cell.angle_alpha   90.00
_cell.angle_beta   90.00
_cell.angle_gamma   90.00
#
_symmetry.space_group_name_H-M   'P 1'
#
loop_
_entity.id
_entity.type
_entity.pdbx_description
1 polymer ?
#
loop_
_entity_poly.entity_id
_entity_poly.type
_entity_poly.pdbx_seq_one_letter_code
_entity_poly.pdbx_strand_id
1 'polypeptide(L)'
;MIWFARSWHGTEPIQWSINLLASLTAGVYFPPEILPKWLRAIGYYLPQTYALKAAILAILRGFSLNMLLPELITLLFFVIVLFPAGAIALKYSLKISKKKATLI
;
A
#
# COMPACT_ATOMS: atom_id res chain seq x y z
N MET A 1 10.06 34.82 -18.13
CA MET A 1 10.52 33.92 -17.04
C MET A 1 9.46 32.88 -16.71
N ILE A 2 9.12 32.00 -17.66
CA ILE A 2 8.07 30.96 -17.53
C ILE A 2 8.69 29.54 -17.35
N TRP A 3 10.02 29.47 -17.19
CA TRP A 3 10.78 28.22 -17.21
C TRP A 3 10.76 27.38 -15.92
N PHE A 4 10.14 27.85 -14.83
CA PHE A 4 10.06 27.12 -13.55
C PHE A 4 8.69 26.51 -13.23
N ALA A 5 7.65 26.85 -13.98
CA ALA A 5 6.26 26.51 -13.61
C ALA A 5 5.70 25.29 -14.34
N ARG A 6 6.53 24.26 -14.61
CA ARG A 6 6.06 23.03 -15.28
C ARG A 6 6.74 21.72 -14.85
N SER A 7 7.20 21.61 -13.60
CA SER A 7 7.74 20.35 -13.05
C SER A 7 6.75 19.53 -12.20
N TRP A 8 5.46 19.90 -12.17
CA TRP A 8 4.41 19.30 -11.33
C TRP A 8 3.94 17.87 -11.72
N HIS A 9 4.75 17.10 -12.46
CA HIS A 9 4.41 15.73 -12.90
C HIS A 9 5.52 14.70 -12.67
N GLY A 10 6.62 15.07 -12.00
CA GLY A 10 7.50 14.05 -11.42
C GLY A 10 6.80 13.47 -10.20
N THR A 11 6.66 12.15 -10.11
CA THR A 11 6.38 11.51 -8.81
C THR A 11 7.32 12.12 -7.78
N GLU A 12 6.75 12.83 -6.80
CA GLU A 12 7.51 13.48 -5.74
C GLU A 12 8.54 12.48 -5.20
N PRO A 13 9.81 12.87 -5.00
CA PRO A 13 10.88 11.95 -4.58
C PRO A 13 10.47 11.06 -3.40
N ILE A 14 9.65 11.63 -2.50
CA ILE A 14 9.03 10.97 -1.36
C ILE A 14 8.12 9.81 -1.79
N GLN A 15 7.22 10.02 -2.75
CA GLN A 15 6.31 8.98 -3.24
C GLN A 15 7.08 7.84 -3.90
N TRP A 16 8.11 8.16 -4.69
CA TRP A 16 8.98 7.14 -5.29
C TRP A 16 9.69 6.31 -4.21
N SER A 17 10.28 6.96 -3.19
CA SER A 17 10.94 6.25 -2.09
C SER A 17 9.98 5.37 -1.29
N ILE A 18 8.77 5.86 -1.01
CA ILE A 18 7.75 5.08 -0.31
C ILE A 18 7.40 3.83 -1.13
N ASN A 19 7.14 3.98 -2.43
CA ASN A 19 6.79 2.85 -3.29
C ASN A 19 7.92 1.82 -3.34
N LEU A 20 9.17 2.26 -3.52
CA LEU A 20 10.34 1.38 -3.56
C LEU A 20 10.48 0.58 -2.25
N LEU A 21 10.45 1.26 -1.11
CA LEU A 21 10.60 0.64 0.21
C LEU A 21 9.41 -0.29 0.51
N ALA A 22 8.21 0.11 0.15
CA ALA A 22 7.01 -0.72 0.32
C ALA A 22 7.10 -2.00 -0.53
N SER A 23 7.52 -1.90 -1.80
CA SER A 23 7.69 -3.08 -2.67
C SER A 23 8.80 -4.02 -2.18
N LEU A 24 9.90 -3.47 -1.68
CA LEU A 24 10.99 -4.26 -1.08
C LEU A 24 10.52 -5.06 0.14
N THR A 25 9.75 -4.42 1.03
CA THR A 25 9.27 -5.03 2.28
C THR A 25 8.04 -5.92 2.11
N ALA A 26 7.27 -5.72 1.05
CA ALA A 26 6.09 -6.53 0.71
C ALA A 26 6.39 -7.93 0.20
N GLY A 27 7.66 -8.21 -0.09
CA GLY A 27 8.10 -9.47 -0.66
C GLY A 27 7.80 -9.63 -2.16
N VAL A 28 7.81 -8.51 -2.90
CA VAL A 28 7.79 -8.52 -4.37
C VAL A 28 9.04 -9.20 -4.93
N TYR A 29 10.20 -8.92 -4.32
CA TYR A 29 11.50 -9.42 -4.78
C TYR A 29 11.97 -10.66 -4.00
N PHE A 30 11.70 -10.69 -2.70
CA PHE A 30 12.21 -11.69 -1.77
C PHE A 30 11.14 -12.08 -0.75
N PRO A 31 11.01 -13.36 -0.36
CA PRO A 31 10.09 -13.75 0.68
C PRO A 31 10.35 -12.95 1.97
N PRO A 32 9.33 -12.45 2.69
CA PRO A 32 9.53 -11.66 3.90
C PRO A 32 10.27 -12.44 5.01
N GLU A 33 10.30 -13.77 4.94
CA GLU A 33 11.00 -14.64 5.88
C GLU A 33 12.52 -14.44 5.90
N ILE A 34 13.12 -14.02 4.78
CA ILE A 34 14.57 -13.79 4.68
C ILE A 34 14.98 -12.36 5.06
N LEU A 35 14.01 -11.45 5.26
CA LEU A 35 14.28 -10.08 5.65
C LEU A 35 14.68 -9.99 7.13
N PRO A 36 15.53 -9.02 7.52
CA PRO A 36 15.86 -8.79 8.92
C PRO A 36 14.60 -8.43 9.73
N LYS A 37 14.59 -8.80 11.02
CA LYS A 37 13.38 -8.76 11.88
C LYS A 37 12.61 -7.43 11.82
N TRP A 38 13.32 -6.31 11.81
CA TRP A 38 12.75 -4.97 11.77
C TRP A 38 12.04 -4.69 10.43
N LEU A 39 12.66 -5.07 9.32
CA LEU A 39 12.15 -4.82 7.98
C LEU A 39 10.96 -5.75 7.68
N ARG A 40 11.03 -6.99 8.18
CA ARG A 40 9.91 -7.95 8.14
C ARG A 40 8.69 -7.45 8.92
N ALA A 41 8.91 -6.81 10.07
CA ALA A 41 7.81 -6.22 10.84
C ALA A 41 7.05 -5.15 10.04
N ILE A 42 7.76 -4.29 9.31
CA ILE A 42 7.15 -3.31 8.40
C ILE A 42 6.34 -4.02 7.30
N GLY A 43 6.89 -5.09 6.72
CA GLY A 43 6.21 -5.94 5.75
C GLY A 43 4.83 -6.44 6.23
N TYR A 44 4.69 -6.82 7.50
CA TYR A 44 3.42 -7.31 8.03
C TYR A 44 2.32 -6.25 8.16
N TYR A 45 2.67 -4.95 8.13
CA TYR A 45 1.69 -3.86 8.11
C TYR A 45 1.20 -3.50 6.70
N LEU A 46 1.71 -4.19 5.67
CA LEU A 46 1.40 -3.90 4.29
C LEU A 46 0.43 -4.95 3.72
N PRO A 47 -0.74 -4.56 3.18
CA PRO A 47 -1.72 -5.52 2.65
C PRO A 47 -1.16 -6.34 1.47
N GLN A 48 -0.33 -5.70 0.64
CA GLN A 48 0.39 -6.30 -0.48
C GLN A 48 1.19 -7.56 -0.11
N THR A 49 1.73 -7.65 1.10
CA THR A 49 2.47 -8.82 1.59
C THR A 49 1.58 -10.07 1.61
N TYR A 50 0.34 -9.94 2.08
CA TYR A 50 -0.61 -11.05 2.17
C TYR A 50 -1.16 -11.42 0.79
N ALA A 51 -1.35 -10.44 -0.10
CA ALA A 51 -1.77 -10.69 -1.48
C ALA A 51 -0.72 -11.48 -2.26
N LEU A 52 0.55 -11.07 -2.19
CA LEU A 52 1.65 -11.76 -2.86
C LEU A 52 1.85 -13.16 -2.27
N LYS A 53 1.80 -13.31 -0.94
CA LYS A 53 1.90 -14.62 -0.30
C LYS A 53 0.78 -15.56 -0.76
N ALA A 54 -0.47 -15.10 -0.79
CA ALA A 54 -1.59 -15.90 -1.28
C ALA A 54 -1.41 -16.29 -2.75
N ALA A 55 -0.97 -15.35 -3.60
CA ALA A 55 -0.71 -15.62 -5.01
C ALA A 55 0.41 -16.65 -5.22
N ILE A 56 1.51 -16.54 -4.48
CA ILE A 56 2.62 -17.51 -4.51
C ILE A 56 2.14 -18.90 -4.10
N LEU A 57 1.35 -19.01 -3.02
CA LEU A 57 0.81 -20.28 -2.55
C LEU A 57 -0.20 -20.89 -3.54
N ALA A 58 -1.05 -20.07 -4.16
CA ALA A 58 -2.01 -20.51 -5.16
C ALA A 58 -1.31 -21.01 -6.44
N ILE A 59 -0.38 -20.23 -6.98
CA ILE A 59 0.24 -20.49 -8.29
C ILE A 59 1.31 -21.58 -8.20
N LEU A 60 2.22 -21.49 -7.21
CA LEU A 60 3.37 -22.40 -7.15
C LEU A 60 3.08 -23.68 -6.38
N ARG A 61 2.18 -23.64 -5.40
CA ARG A 61 1.87 -24.80 -4.56
C ARG A 61 0.50 -25.42 -4.81
N GLY A 62 -0.32 -24.81 -5.67
CA GLY A 62 -1.66 -25.32 -6.00
C GLY A 62 -2.59 -25.37 -4.79
N PHE A 63 -2.40 -24.48 -3.82
CA PHE A 63 -3.23 -24.46 -2.61
C PHE A 63 -4.69 -24.18 -2.96
N SER A 64 -5.61 -24.93 -2.35
CA SER A 64 -7.05 -24.71 -2.51
C SER A 64 -7.49 -23.43 -1.78
N LEU A 65 -8.64 -22.87 -2.17
CA LEU A 65 -9.18 -21.65 -1.57
C LEU A 65 -9.28 -21.73 -0.03
N ASN A 66 -9.64 -22.90 0.50
CA ASN A 66 -9.74 -23.12 1.94
C ASN A 66 -8.40 -22.93 2.67
N MET A 67 -7.29 -23.28 2.01
CA MET A 67 -5.94 -23.13 2.57
C MET A 67 -5.44 -21.68 2.50
N LEU A 68 -6.06 -20.83 1.66
CA LEU A 68 -5.73 -19.41 1.49
C LEU A 68 -6.62 -18.48 2.34
N LEU A 69 -7.61 -19.04 3.06
CA LEU A 69 -8.52 -18.28 3.91
C LEU A 69 -7.80 -17.38 4.93
N PRO A 70 -6.71 -17.79 5.60
CA PRO A 70 -6.04 -16.92 6.56
C PRO A 70 -5.53 -15.62 5.91
N GLU A 71 -4.90 -15.72 4.74
CA GLU A 71 -4.42 -14.58 3.96
C GLU A 71 -5.59 -13.71 3.46
N LEU A 72 -6.67 -14.33 2.99
CA LEU A 72 -7.87 -13.63 2.52
C LEU A 72 -8.59 -12.87 3.64
N ILE A 73 -8.72 -13.47 4.83
CA ILE A 73 -9.31 -12.81 6.00
C ILE A 73 -8.46 -11.61 6.41
N THR A 74 -7.14 -11.74 6.37
CA THR A 74 -6.23 -10.63 6.69
C THR A 74 -6.37 -9.49 5.68
N LEU A 75 -6.48 -9.81 4.38
CA LEU A 75 -6.76 -8.80 3.35
C LEU A 75 -8.12 -8.14 3.56
N LEU A 76 -9.15 -8.90 3.91
CA LEU A 76 -10.48 -8.38 4.18
C LEU A 76 -10.46 -7.43 5.39
N PHE A 77 -9.69 -7.74 6.43
CA PHE A 77 -9.45 -6.84 7.55
C PHE A 77 -8.82 -5.51 7.08
N PHE A 78 -7.80 -5.56 6.22
CA PHE A 78 -7.23 -4.34 5.64
C PHE A 78 -8.24 -3.53 4.85
N VAL A 79 -9.13 -4.17 4.07
CA VAL A 79 -10.20 -3.46 3.35
C VAL A 79 -11.12 -2.75 4.33
N ILE A 80 -11.60 -3.47 5.36
CA ILE A 80 -12.52 -2.92 6.37
C ILE A 80 -11.89 -1.75 7.12
N VAL A 81 -10.57 -1.72 7.30
CA VAL A 81 -9.87 -0.65 8.02
C VAL A 81 -9.45 0.51 7.10
N LEU A 82 -8.74 0.21 6.02
CA LEU A 82 -8.14 1.23 5.15
C LEU A 82 -9.17 1.95 4.29
N PHE A 83 -10.23 1.26 3.85
CA PHE A 83 -11.26 1.88 3.01
C PHE A 83 -12.00 3.02 3.75
N PRO A 84 -12.57 2.82 4.95
CA PRO A 84 -13.19 3.92 5.68
C PRO A 84 -12.16 4.96 6.14
N ALA A 85 -10.94 4.56 6.52
CA ALA A 85 -9.88 5.50 6.85
C ALA A 85 -9.58 6.46 5.68
N GLY A 86 -9.47 5.93 4.46
CA GLY A 86 -9.30 6.70 3.24
C GLY A 86 -10.49 7.63 2.96
N ALA A 87 -11.72 7.14 3.13
CA ALA A 87 -12.92 7.95 2.96
C ALA A 87 -12.98 9.14 3.96
N ILE A 88 -12.61 8.90 5.22
CA ILE A 88 -12.54 9.93 6.26
C ILE A 88 -11.44 10.96 5.93
N ALA A 89 -10.26 10.49 5.55
CA ALA A 89 -9.14 11.35 5.17
C ALA A 89 -9.51 12.24 3.97
N LEU A 90 -10.16 11.68 2.95
CA LEU A 90 -10.65 12.44 1.80
C LEU A 90 -11.70 13.47 2.22
N LYS A 91 -12.68 13.08 3.03
CA LYS A 91 -13.72 14.00 3.55
C LYS A 91 -13.09 15.17 4.33
N TYR A 92 -12.08 14.88 5.14
CA TYR A 92 -11.35 15.89 5.90
C TYR A 92 -10.58 16.85 4.99
N SER A 93 -9.86 16.30 4.01
CA SER A 93 -9.13 17.09 3.00
C SER A 93 -10.08 18.04 2.24
N LEU A 94 -11.22 17.52 1.76
CA LEU A 94 -12.24 18.34 1.08
C LEU A 94 -12.80 19.44 1.99
N LYS A 95 -13.01 19.17 3.29
CA LYS A 95 -13.47 20.18 4.26
C LYS A 95 -12.44 21.29 4.44
N ILE A 96 -11.15 20.97 4.45
CA ILE A 96 -10.07 21.96 4.52
C ILE A 96 -10.03 22.80 3.24
N SER A 97 -10.09 22.17 2.07
CA SER A 97 -10.04 22.89 0.78
C SER A 97 -11.20 23.86 0.60
N LYS A 98 -12.41 23.46 1.03
CA LYS A 98 -13.59 24.35 1.03
C LYS A 98 -13.42 25.56 1.94
N LYS A 99 -12.83 25.39 3.13
CA LYS A 99 -12.55 26.50 4.07
C LYS A 99 -11.48 27.46 3.56
N LYS A 100 -10.52 26.97 2.79
CA LYS A 100 -9.43 27.77 2.21
C LYS A 100 -9.81 28.48 0.90
N ALA A 101 -11.08 28.42 0.48
CA ALA A 101 -11.60 29.00 -0.77
C ALA A 101 -10.77 28.65 -2.03
N THR A 102 -10.05 27.53 -2.00
CA THR A 102 -9.17 27.09 -3.10
C THR A 102 -9.91 26.25 -4.13
N LEU A 103 -11.24 26.16 -4.01
CA LEU A 103 -12.14 25.53 -4.96
C LEU A 103 -12.94 26.64 -5.63
N ILE A 104 -12.39 27.20 -6.70
CA ILE A 104 -13.13 27.83 -7.80
C ILE A 104 -13.17 26.80 -8.93
#